data_AF-A0A9E4Q4F1-F1
#
_entry.id   AF-A0A9E4Q4F1-F1
#
_cell.length_a   1.000
_cell.length_b   1.000
_cell.length_c   1.000
_cell.angle_alpha   90.00
_cell.angle_beta   90.00
_cell.angle_gamma   90.00
#
_symmetry.space_group_name_H-M   'P 1'
#
loop_
_entity.id
_entity.type
_entity.pdbx_description
1 polymer ?
#
loop_
_entity_poly.entity_id
_entity_poly.type
_entity_poly.pdbx_seq_one_letter_code
_entity_poly.pdbx_strand_id
1 'polypeptide(L)'
;MLDIVGKRGWYFLFSALLILPGLVSLIIPPGGWVSGGSGLNPGIDFTSGSALQVTFETKITERQVQERMDQLGYPEALIQKIGARAVFIRIRELPPE
;
A
#
# COMPACT_ATOMS: atom_id res chain seq x y z
N MET A 1 39.65 -10.70 27.26
CA MET A 1 38.64 -11.33 26.39
C MET A 1 37.30 -10.68 26.69
N LEU A 2 36.51 -10.36 25.67
CA LEU A 2 35.19 -9.74 25.85
C LEU A 2 34.26 -10.74 26.55
N ASP A 3 33.84 -10.42 27.78
CA ASP A 3 32.91 -11.27 28.54
C ASP A 3 31.46 -10.97 28.13
N ILE A 4 31.10 -11.54 26.98
CA ILE A 4 29.77 -11.40 26.37
C ILE A 4 28.73 -12.14 27.22
N VAL A 5 29.11 -13.28 27.80
CA VAL A 5 28.21 -14.18 28.53
C VAL A 5 27.86 -13.61 29.91
N GLY A 6 28.83 -12.99 30.59
CA GLY A 6 28.64 -12.34 31.88
C GLY A 6 27.78 -11.07 31.82
N LYS A 7 27.73 -10.39 30.67
CA LYS A 7 26.94 -9.16 30.45
C LYS A 7 25.68 -9.35 29.62
N ARG A 8 25.22 -10.60 29.42
CA ARG A 8 24.06 -10.91 28.56
C ARG A 8 22.82 -10.06 28.86
N GLY A 9 22.54 -9.76 30.13
CA GLY A 9 21.39 -8.96 30.55
C GLY A 9 21.44 -7.53 30.02
N TRP A 10 22.64 -6.94 29.99
CA TRP A 10 22.86 -5.60 29.42
C TRP A 10 22.64 -5.57 27.91
N TYR A 11 23.09 -6.61 27.21
CA TYR A 11 22.84 -6.74 25.78
C TYR A 11 21.35 -6.95 25.47
N PHE A 12 20.64 -7.78 26.25
CA PHE A 12 19.19 -7.93 26.09
C PHE A 12 18.42 -6.64 26.38
N LEU A 13 18.81 -5.88 27.41
CA LEU A 13 18.20 -4.58 27.71
C LEU A 13 18.37 -3.61 26.54
N PHE A 14 19.59 -3.52 26.00
CA PHE A 14 19.89 -2.66 24.85
C PHE A 14 19.10 -3.10 23.60
N SER A 15 19.04 -4.40 23.31
CA SER A 15 18.24 -4.94 22.21
C SER A 15 16.75 -4.64 22.40
N ALA A 16 16.21 -4.82 23.61
CA ALA A 16 14.81 -4.51 23.91
C ALA A 16 14.51 -3.02 23.72
N LEU A 17 15.42 -2.14 24.15
CA LEU A 17 15.28 -0.70 23.98
C LEU A 17 15.23 -0.28 22.50
N LEU A 18 15.89 -1.03 21.60
CA LEU A 18 15.84 -0.81 20.16
C LEU A 18 14.60 -1.42 19.50
N ILE A 19 14.24 -2.64 19.89
CA ILE A 19 13.15 -3.41 19.25
C ILE A 19 11.78 -2.86 19.66
N LEU A 20 11.58 -2.52 20.94
CA LEU A 20 10.27 -2.13 21.47
C LEU A 20 9.71 -0.86 20.82
N PRO A 21 10.48 0.24 20.62
CA PRO A 21 9.97 1.42 19.92
C PRO A 21 9.59 1.11 18.47
N GLY A 22 10.37 0.28 17.77
CA GLY A 22 10.06 -0.16 16.42
C GLY A 22 8.75 -0.97 16.37
N LEU A 23 8.54 -1.86 17.33
CA LEU A 23 7.33 -2.65 17.47
C LEU A 23 6.11 -1.75 17.74
N VAL A 24 6.26 -0.79 18.67
CA VAL A 24 5.22 0.20 19.00
C VAL A 24 4.85 1.03 17.78
N SER A 25 5.83 1.46 16.99
CA SER A 25 5.61 2.19 15.74
C SER A 25 4.84 1.40 14.69
N LEU A 26 4.81 0.08 14.78
CA LEU A 26 4.09 -0.79 13.84
C LEU A 26 2.67 -1.12 14.33
N ILE A 27 2.50 -1.22 15.65
CA ILE A 27 1.29 -1.74 16.29
C ILE A 27 0.27 -0.64 16.59
N ILE A 28 0.71 0.51 17.13
CA ILE A 28 -0.15 1.54 17.72
C ILE A 28 -0.75 2.57 16.75
N PRO A 29 -0.13 2.95 15.62
CA PRO A 29 -0.67 4.02 14.77
C PRO A 29 -2.11 3.76 14.26
N PRO A 30 -2.82 4.76 13.72
CA PRO A 30 -4.17 4.60 13.19
C PRO A 30 -4.29 3.57 12.05
N GLY A 31 -3.19 3.29 11.34
CA GLY A 31 -3.09 2.20 10.38
C GLY A 31 -2.46 0.91 10.93
N GLY A 32 -2.04 0.90 12.20
CA GLY A 32 -1.42 -0.21 12.91
C GLY A 32 -2.31 -1.44 13.05
N TRP A 33 -1.72 -2.57 13.46
CA TRP A 33 -2.48 -3.80 13.68
C TRP A 33 -3.56 -3.69 14.76
N VAL A 34 -3.42 -2.78 15.72
CA VAL A 34 -4.42 -2.59 16.80
C VAL A 34 -5.73 -2.00 16.27
N SER A 35 -5.70 -1.19 15.22
CA SER A 35 -6.89 -0.59 14.62
C SER A 35 -7.53 -1.45 13.51
N GLY A 36 -7.07 -2.69 13.34
CA GLY A 36 -7.50 -3.58 12.26
C GLY A 36 -6.88 -3.27 10.89
N GLY A 37 -5.92 -2.34 10.85
CA GLY A 37 -5.12 -2.05 9.65
C GLY A 37 -3.90 -2.95 9.53
N SER A 38 -3.21 -2.84 8.40
CA SER A 38 -1.84 -3.33 8.28
C SER A 38 -0.91 -2.21 8.76
N GLY A 39 -0.14 -2.46 9.83
CA GLY A 39 0.85 -1.49 10.34
C GLY A 39 1.92 -1.07 9.33
N LEU A 40 1.90 -1.66 8.15
CA LEU A 40 2.65 -1.29 6.96
C LEU A 40 1.68 -0.92 5.84
N ASN A 41 2.01 0.08 5.04
CA ASN A 41 1.27 0.37 3.80
C ASN A 41 1.62 -0.70 2.76
N PRO A 42 0.70 -1.63 2.41
CA PRO A 42 0.99 -2.67 1.42
C PRO A 42 1.27 -2.06 0.05
N GLY A 43 2.35 -2.53 -0.57
CA GLY A 43 2.71 -2.15 -1.94
C GLY A 43 1.71 -2.68 -2.98
N ILE A 44 1.90 -2.31 -4.24
CA ILE A 44 1.04 -2.72 -5.36
C ILE A 44 0.92 -4.24 -5.51
N ASP A 45 1.97 -4.99 -5.14
CA ASP A 45 1.99 -6.46 -5.20
C ASP A 45 1.13 -7.12 -4.12
N PHE A 46 0.76 -6.37 -3.08
CA PHE A 46 -0.02 -6.84 -1.93
C PHE A 46 -1.39 -6.15 -1.81
N THR A 47 -1.66 -5.18 -2.67
CA THR A 47 -2.97 -4.54 -2.79
C THR A 47 -3.65 -5.16 -4.00
N SER A 48 -4.47 -6.18 -3.75
CA SER A 48 -5.23 -6.88 -4.78
C SER A 48 -6.06 -5.92 -5.63
N GLY A 49 -6.40 -6.34 -6.84
CA GLY A 49 -7.07 -5.53 -7.84
C GLY A 49 -6.55 -5.82 -9.24
N SER A 50 -6.91 -4.96 -10.19
CA SER A 50 -6.45 -5.06 -11.59
C SER A 50 -5.88 -3.72 -12.03
N ALA A 51 -4.70 -3.77 -12.66
CA ALA A 51 -4.05 -2.60 -13.24
C ALA A 51 -3.94 -2.80 -14.76
N LEU A 52 -4.40 -1.82 -15.52
CA LEU A 52 -4.36 -1.83 -16.98
C LEU A 52 -3.74 -0.55 -17.49
N GLN A 53 -2.83 -0.70 -18.46
CA GLN A 53 -2.34 0.43 -19.23
C GLN A 53 -2.96 0.37 -20.63
N VAL A 54 -3.71 1.40 -21.00
CA VAL A 54 -4.42 1.47 -22.28
C VAL A 54 -3.87 2.63 -23.08
N THR A 55 -3.51 2.37 -24.33
CA THR A 55 -3.09 3.39 -25.30
C THR A 55 -4.15 3.52 -26.38
N PHE A 56 -4.60 4.74 -26.63
CA PHE A 56 -5.66 5.06 -27.58
C PHE A 56 -5.10 5.58 -28.91
N GLU A 57 -5.90 5.39 -29.96
CA GLU A 57 -5.61 5.94 -31.29
C GLU A 57 -5.71 7.48 -31.35
N THR A 58 -6.51 8.06 -30.47
CA THR A 58 -6.78 9.51 -30.41
C THR A 58 -6.38 10.08 -29.06
N LYS A 59 -6.30 11.42 -28.96
CA LYS A 59 -6.07 12.09 -27.68
C LYS A 59 -7.28 11.85 -26.78
N ILE A 60 -7.03 11.44 -25.55
CA ILE A 60 -8.06 11.14 -24.56
C ILE A 60 -7.93 12.06 -23.34
N THR A 61 -9.05 12.30 -22.68
CA THR A 61 -9.10 12.99 -21.39
C THR A 61 -9.42 12.00 -20.27
N GLU A 62 -8.91 12.27 -19.08
CA GLU A 62 -9.17 11.44 -17.89
C GLU A 62 -10.68 11.33 -17.60
N ARG A 63 -11.39 12.45 -17.74
CA ARG A 63 -12.85 12.54 -17.57
C ARG A 63 -13.63 11.56 -18.45
N GLN A 64 -13.24 11.42 -19.72
CA GLN A 64 -13.90 10.46 -20.64
C GLN A 64 -13.71 9.01 -20.20
N VAL A 65 -12.53 8.69 -19.66
CA VAL A 65 -12.24 7.34 -19.16
C VAL A 65 -13.00 7.11 -17.85
N GLN A 66 -13.01 8.08 -16.93
CA GLN A 66 -13.80 8.03 -15.70
C GLN A 66 -15.28 7.76 -15.98
N GLU A 67 -15.93 8.58 -16.83
CA GLU A 67 -17.34 8.41 -17.19
C GLU A 67 -17.63 7.01 -17.76
N ARG A 68 -16.68 6.44 -18.50
CA ARG A 68 -16.83 5.09 -19.05
C ARG A 68 -16.68 4.01 -17.97
N MET A 69 -15.74 4.17 -17.05
CA MET A 69 -15.55 3.24 -15.92
C MET A 69 -16.75 3.26 -14.98
N ASP A 70 -17.33 4.45 -14.73
CA ASP A 70 -18.56 4.60 -13.94
C ASP A 70 -19.73 3.81 -14.57
N GLN A 71 -19.90 3.92 -15.91
CA GLN A 71 -20.91 3.16 -16.65
C GLN A 71 -20.69 1.65 -16.65
N LEU A 72 -19.44 1.21 -16.50
CA LEU A 72 -19.07 -0.21 -16.41
C LEU A 72 -19.21 -0.77 -14.99
N GLY A 73 -19.61 0.06 -14.02
CA GLY A 73 -19.78 -0.35 -12.63
C GLY A 73 -18.53 -0.23 -11.76
N TYR A 74 -17.52 0.52 -12.21
CA TYR A 74 -16.26 0.73 -11.47
C TYR A 74 -16.01 2.23 -11.17
N PRO A 75 -16.90 2.91 -10.42
CA PRO A 75 -16.73 4.32 -10.10
C PRO A 75 -15.49 4.63 -9.25
N GLU A 76 -14.98 3.63 -8.53
CA GLU A 76 -13.77 3.72 -7.71
C GLU A 76 -12.46 3.51 -8.49
N ALA A 77 -12.54 3.31 -9.81
CA ALA A 77 -11.35 3.17 -10.65
C ALA A 77 -10.47 4.43 -10.55
N LEU A 78 -9.18 4.22 -10.27
CA LEU A 78 -8.19 5.29 -10.29
C LEU A 78 -7.62 5.41 -11.71
N ILE A 79 -7.95 6.51 -12.39
CA ILE A 79 -7.40 6.81 -13.71
C ILE A 79 -6.26 7.81 -13.57
N GLN A 80 -5.13 7.50 -14.20
CA GLN A 80 -3.97 8.38 -14.26
C GLN A 80 -3.52 8.51 -15.70
N LYS A 81 -3.42 9.74 -16.19
CA LYS A 81 -3.00 10.00 -17.57
C LYS A 81 -1.49 9.85 -17.74
N ILE A 82 -1.07 8.98 -18.66
CA ILE A 82 0.34 8.79 -19.04
C ILE A 82 0.52 9.40 -20.44
N GLY A 83 0.72 10.72 -20.49
CA GLY A 83 0.90 11.45 -21.75
C GLY A 83 -0.40 11.71 -22.52
N ALA A 84 -0.32 12.02 -23.82
CA ALA A 84 -1.47 12.55 -24.57
C ALA A 84 -2.53 11.49 -24.92
N ARG A 85 -2.13 10.21 -25.01
CA ARG A 85 -2.92 9.13 -25.61
C ARG A 85 -2.94 7.84 -24.77
N ALA A 86 -2.25 7.80 -23.63
CA ALA A 86 -2.26 6.63 -22.77
C ALA A 86 -2.78 6.98 -21.38
N VAL A 87 -3.39 6.00 -20.74
CA VAL A 87 -3.89 6.08 -19.37
C VAL A 87 -3.55 4.79 -18.64
N PHE A 88 -3.33 4.93 -17.35
CA PHE A 88 -3.22 3.84 -16.40
C PHE A 88 -4.49 3.81 -15.58
N ILE A 89 -5.13 2.65 -15.54
CA ILE A 89 -6.38 2.41 -14.83
C ILE A 89 -6.10 1.39 -13.76
N ARG A 90 -6.45 1.71 -12.51
CA ARG A 90 -6.34 0.79 -11.39
C ARG A 90 -7.70 0.60 -10.74
N ILE A 91 -8.16 -0.64 -10.71
CA ILE A 91 -9.41 -1.07 -10.08
C ILE A 91 -9.02 -1.79 -8.78
N ARG A 92 -9.62 -1.42 -7.65
CA ARG A 92 -9.41 -2.14 -6.38
C ARG A 92 -10.20 -3.44 -6.43
N GLU A 93 -9.75 -4.45 -5.70
CA GLU A 93 -10.52 -5.68 -5.52
C GLU A 93 -11.93 -5.35 -4.99
N LEU A 94 -12.94 -5.90 -5.65
CA LEU A 94 -14.33 -5.78 -5.21
C LEU A 94 -14.46 -6.44 -3.83
N PRO A 95 -15.17 -5.84 -2.87
CA PRO A 95 -15.51 -6.54 -1.64
C PRO A 95 -16.23 -7.84 -2.03
N PRO A 96 -15.88 -9.00 -1.46
CA PRO A 96 -16.70 -10.19 -1.62
C PRO A 96 -18.09 -9.90 -1.05
N GLU A 97 -19.13 -10.23 -1.82
CA GLU A 97 -20.53 -10.18 -1.35
C GLU A 97 -20.77 -11.09 -0.14
#